data_AF-A0A1F9Y339-F1
#
_entry.id   AF-A0A1F9Y339-F1
#
_cell.length_a   1.000
_cell.length_b   1.000
_cell.length_c   1.000
_cell.angle_alpha   90.00
_cell.angle_beta   90.00
_cell.angle_gamma   90.00
#
_symmetry.space_group_name_H-M   'P 1'
#
loop_
_entity.id
_entity.type
_entity.pdbx_description
1 polymer ?
#
loop_
_entity_poly.entity_id
_entity_poly.type
_entity_poly.pdbx_seq_one_letter_code
_entity_poly.pdbx_strand_id
1 'polypeptide(L)'
;MKLLIGLFVLVTMTFAQGSYLSDSIAVRAILDSNGLYDISVETATQTNSEGRINQLYIRDTNFKHIPSEITALTELQAFDISSAKISELPEAVCNLSKLIVLYLDFNKLTVLPDSIGKLGNLEYLSIYYNEVDTLPESLLMLNNIVMFIVGGNYLCETNWMSIDLQTWMYIYSHDNELSGSGFWMPSQRCAKAEETSFVAKNVELIISPNPFSDKTIISANNQVIHSLRVYNAKGQLIHSMENVNCHQMQWVPKNATAGIYVIKVKASSGMLTRHVVYLQ
;
A
#
# COMPACT_ATOMS: atom_id res chain seq x y z
N MET A 1 -7.35 38.23 44.10
CA MET A 1 -5.93 38.21 43.70
C MET A 1 -5.38 36.86 44.17
N LYS A 2 -5.69 35.78 43.43
CA LYS A 2 -4.80 34.96 42.57
C LYS A 2 -3.65 34.26 43.33
N LEU A 3 -3.43 32.98 42.96
CA LEU A 3 -2.48 31.96 43.45
C LEU A 3 -3.02 31.14 44.64
N LEU A 4 -3.16 29.81 44.63
CA LEU A 4 -2.59 28.74 43.80
C LEU A 4 -3.69 27.75 43.34
N ILE A 5 -3.86 27.62 42.03
CA ILE A 5 -4.42 26.43 41.37
C ILE A 5 -3.19 25.66 40.91
N GLY A 6 -2.94 24.48 41.46
CA GLY A 6 -1.76 23.72 41.09
C GLY A 6 -1.63 22.40 41.85
N LEU A 7 -2.70 21.61 41.94
CA LEU A 7 -2.61 20.24 42.45
C LEU A 7 -3.82 19.38 42.06
N PHE A 8 -4.25 19.34 40.79
CA PHE A 8 -5.26 18.36 40.33
C PHE A 8 -5.20 18.12 38.81
N VAL A 9 -4.02 17.76 38.29
CA VAL A 9 -3.90 17.04 37.00
C VAL A 9 -2.74 16.05 37.15
N LEU A 10 -2.96 14.96 37.88
CA LEU A 10 -1.97 13.88 38.03
C LEU A 10 -2.62 12.51 38.00
N VAL A 11 -3.48 12.28 37.00
CA VAL A 11 -3.95 10.99 36.51
C VAL A 11 -4.33 11.29 35.05
N THR A 12 -3.49 11.09 34.02
CA THR A 12 -3.51 9.92 33.11
C THR A 12 -2.42 9.99 32.00
N MET A 13 -1.12 10.23 32.27
CA MET A 13 -0.11 10.34 31.18
C MET A 13 1.20 9.55 31.31
N THR A 14 1.30 8.57 32.22
CA THR A 14 2.58 7.87 32.46
C THR A 14 2.75 6.51 31.78
N PHE A 15 1.82 6.05 30.93
CA PHE A 15 1.94 4.74 30.25
C PHE A 15 2.18 4.81 28.73
N ALA A 16 1.90 5.94 28.06
CA ALA A 16 2.06 6.05 26.59
C ALA A 16 3.48 6.44 26.13
N GLN A 17 4.28 7.12 26.97
CA GLN A 17 5.62 7.57 26.56
C GLN A 17 6.63 6.42 26.40
N GLY A 18 6.51 5.34 27.18
CA GLY A 18 7.48 4.24 27.17
C GLY A 18 7.43 3.38 25.90
N SER A 19 6.22 3.10 25.39
CA SER A 19 6.01 2.27 24.20
C SER A 19 6.20 3.03 22.90
N TYR A 20 5.81 4.31 22.85
CA TYR A 20 6.16 5.21 21.75
C TYR A 20 7.69 5.35 21.60
N LEU A 21 8.40 5.41 22.73
CA LEU A 21 9.85 5.54 22.74
C LEU A 21 10.53 4.28 22.18
N SER A 22 10.04 3.07 22.49
CA SER A 22 10.62 1.83 21.95
C SER A 22 10.43 1.71 20.44
N ASP A 23 9.23 2.02 19.93
CA ASP A 23 8.98 1.98 18.49
C ASP A 23 9.83 3.06 17.76
N SER A 24 9.92 4.26 18.34
CA SER A 24 10.73 5.34 17.77
C SER A 24 12.22 5.00 17.72
N ILE A 25 12.74 4.31 18.75
CA ILE A 25 14.12 3.81 18.77
C ILE A 25 14.33 2.78 17.65
N ALA A 26 13.39 1.85 17.45
CA ALA A 26 13.48 0.86 16.38
C ALA A 26 13.48 1.53 14.99
N VAL A 27 12.59 2.51 14.75
CA VAL A 27 12.57 3.27 13.50
C VAL A 27 13.85 4.07 13.30
N ARG A 28 14.38 4.71 14.34
CA ARG A 28 15.67 5.41 14.27
C ARG A 28 16.81 4.45 13.87
N ALA A 29 16.87 3.26 14.46
CA ALA A 29 17.86 2.24 14.10
C ALA A 29 17.73 1.76 12.65
N ILE A 30 16.50 1.58 12.15
CA ILE A 30 16.22 1.27 10.74
C ILE A 30 16.75 2.37 9.82
N LEU A 31 16.48 3.64 10.14
CA LEU A 31 16.95 4.77 9.34
C LEU A 31 18.49 4.91 9.39
N ASP A 32 19.10 4.76 10.57
CA ASP A 32 20.55 4.88 10.75
C ASP A 32 21.34 3.78 10.03
N SER A 33 20.88 2.53 10.11
CA SER A 33 21.50 1.40 9.39
C SER A 33 21.44 1.57 7.86
N ASN A 34 20.55 2.43 7.38
CA ASN A 34 20.40 2.79 5.98
C ASN A 34 21.02 4.16 5.62
N GLY A 35 21.68 4.82 6.57
CA GLY A 35 22.31 6.13 6.34
C GLY A 35 21.32 7.29 6.15
N LEU A 36 20.06 7.10 6.55
CA LEU A 36 18.97 8.06 6.41
C LEU A 36 18.92 8.99 7.63
N TYR A 37 20.04 9.67 7.91
CA TYR A 37 20.19 10.51 9.09
C TYR A 37 19.31 11.77 9.06
N ASP A 38 19.00 12.26 7.85
CA ASP A 38 18.20 13.47 7.64
C ASP A 38 16.68 13.24 7.73
N ILE A 39 16.25 11.97 7.72
CA ILE A 39 14.84 11.62 7.86
C ILE A 39 14.52 11.53 9.36
N SER A 40 13.55 12.31 9.82
CA SER A 40 13.07 12.23 11.20
C SER A 40 12.08 11.06 11.36
N VAL A 41 12.03 10.48 12.56
CA VAL A 41 11.06 9.42 12.89
C VAL A 41 9.62 9.95 12.71
N GLU A 42 9.35 11.17 13.14
CA GLU A 42 8.03 11.81 13.05
C GLU A 42 7.57 12.00 11.61
N THR A 43 8.47 12.35 10.69
CA THR A 43 8.14 12.46 9.26
C THR A 43 7.95 11.11 8.58
N ALA A 44 8.57 10.06 9.14
CA ALA A 44 8.56 8.71 8.58
C ALA A 44 7.54 7.80 9.25
N THR A 45 6.69 8.30 10.16
CA THR A 45 5.73 7.46 10.90
C THR A 45 4.43 8.17 11.23
N GLN A 46 3.38 7.38 11.49
CA GLN A 46 2.23 7.81 12.28
C GLN A 46 2.01 6.84 13.43
N THR A 47 1.28 7.32 14.43
CA THR A 47 0.91 6.55 15.60
C THR A 47 -0.59 6.38 15.72
N ASN A 48 -1.01 5.23 16.25
CA ASN A 48 -2.38 5.03 16.68
C ASN A 48 -2.72 5.85 17.94
N SER A 49 -3.95 5.74 18.43
CA SER A 49 -4.44 6.44 19.62
C SER A 49 -3.70 6.10 20.92
N GLU A 50 -2.94 5.00 20.94
CA GLU A 50 -2.12 4.56 22.08
C GLU A 50 -0.67 5.08 21.99
N GLY A 51 -0.34 5.82 20.92
CA GLY A 51 1.02 6.29 20.67
C GLY A 51 1.96 5.21 20.14
N ARG A 52 1.46 4.09 19.61
CA ARG A 52 2.29 3.06 18.96
C ARG A 52 2.41 3.34 17.48
N ILE A 53 3.58 3.09 16.89
CA ILE A 53 3.80 3.30 15.46
C ILE A 53 2.99 2.24 14.69
N ASN A 54 1.94 2.69 14.00
CA ASN A 54 1.09 1.83 13.17
C ASN A 54 1.32 2.05 11.67
N GLN A 55 2.12 3.04 11.31
CA GLN A 55 2.39 3.42 9.92
C GLN A 55 3.86 3.81 9.79
N LEU A 56 4.56 3.24 8.80
CA LEU A 56 5.97 3.50 8.51
C LEU A 56 6.16 3.73 7.01
N TYR A 57 6.91 4.77 6.66
CA TYR A 57 7.15 5.20 5.29
C TYR A 57 8.63 5.43 5.12
N ILE A 58 9.20 4.69 4.18
CA ILE A 58 10.60 4.83 3.82
C ILE A 58 10.67 4.86 2.30
N ARG A 59 10.50 6.07 1.76
CA ARG A 59 10.64 6.33 0.31
C ARG A 59 11.95 7.08 0.09
N ASP A 60 13.05 6.34 -0.08
CA ASP A 60 14.36 6.93 -0.40
C ASP A 60 15.22 5.99 -1.24
N THR A 61 15.81 6.55 -2.28
CA THR A 61 16.73 5.90 -3.21
C THR A 61 18.04 5.36 -2.61
N ASN A 62 18.36 5.69 -1.35
CA ASN A 62 19.57 5.20 -0.65
C ASN A 62 19.29 4.12 0.39
N PHE A 63 18.03 3.69 0.56
CA PHE A 63 17.73 2.58 1.44
C PHE A 63 18.40 1.29 0.92
N LYS A 64 19.07 0.56 1.81
CA LYS A 64 19.92 -0.59 1.47
C LYS A 64 19.25 -1.91 1.80
N HIS A 65 18.66 -2.01 2.99
CA HIS A 65 18.08 -3.24 3.51
C HIS A 65 17.13 -2.96 4.67
N ILE A 66 16.17 -3.85 4.87
CA ILE A 66 15.26 -3.80 6.02
C ILE A 66 15.90 -4.62 7.16
N PRO A 67 16.32 -4.01 8.28
CA PRO A 67 16.96 -4.75 9.36
C PRO A 67 15.92 -5.41 10.28
N SER A 68 16.38 -6.31 11.15
CA SER A 68 15.52 -7.14 12.03
C SER A 68 14.64 -6.33 12.99
N GLU A 69 15.05 -5.11 13.29
CA GLU A 69 14.42 -4.13 14.17
C GLU A 69 13.01 -3.76 13.70
N ILE A 70 12.69 -3.99 12.42
CA ILE A 70 11.33 -3.84 11.90
C ILE A 70 10.31 -4.66 12.71
N THR A 71 10.73 -5.81 13.25
CA THR A 71 9.87 -6.71 14.04
C THR A 71 9.45 -6.12 15.39
N ALA A 72 10.10 -5.06 15.86
CA ALA A 72 9.70 -4.36 17.08
C ALA A 72 8.40 -3.55 16.89
N LEU A 73 8.03 -3.23 15.65
CA LEU A 73 6.83 -2.46 15.32
C LEU A 73 5.59 -3.35 15.32
N THR A 74 5.23 -3.89 16.48
CA THR A 74 4.16 -4.90 16.63
C THR A 74 2.77 -4.39 16.24
N GLU A 75 2.58 -3.07 16.23
CA GLU A 75 1.33 -2.41 15.85
C GLU A 75 1.30 -1.93 14.40
N LEU A 76 2.34 -2.24 13.61
CA LEU A 76 2.43 -1.77 12.22
C LEU A 76 1.31 -2.35 11.36
N GLN A 77 0.50 -1.46 10.80
CA GLN A 77 -0.64 -1.74 9.92
C GLN A 77 -0.37 -1.35 8.47
N ALA A 78 0.43 -0.29 8.25
CA ALA A 78 0.89 0.07 6.91
C ALA A 78 2.41 0.22 6.89
N PHE A 79 3.00 -0.43 5.89
CA PHE A 79 4.40 -0.28 5.58
C PHE A 79 4.56 0.06 4.11
N ASP A 80 5.12 1.23 3.85
CA ASP A 80 5.45 1.68 2.51
C ASP A 80 6.96 1.85 2.38
N ILE A 81 7.54 1.02 1.52
CA ILE A 81 8.96 1.07 1.16
C ILE A 81 9.13 1.16 -0.36
N SER A 82 8.23 1.90 -1.00
CA SER A 82 8.27 2.12 -2.45
C SER A 82 9.47 2.99 -2.86
N SER A 83 10.04 2.72 -4.03
CA SER A 83 11.19 3.47 -4.58
C SER A 83 12.44 3.45 -3.68
N ALA A 84 12.59 2.39 -2.88
CA ALA A 84 13.68 2.21 -1.93
C ALA A 84 14.89 1.46 -2.51
N LYS A 85 14.80 0.99 -3.77
CA LYS A 85 15.81 0.16 -4.46
C LYS A 85 16.16 -1.15 -3.75
N ILE A 86 15.29 -1.66 -2.89
CA ILE A 86 15.52 -2.96 -2.23
C ILE A 86 15.47 -4.09 -3.25
N SER A 87 16.37 -5.06 -3.11
CA SER A 87 16.39 -6.28 -3.94
C SER A 87 15.73 -7.48 -3.27
N GLU A 88 15.51 -7.41 -1.96
CA GLU A 88 14.87 -8.45 -1.16
C GLU A 88 13.94 -7.84 -0.12
N LEU A 89 12.86 -8.57 0.17
CA LEU A 89 12.06 -8.37 1.37
C LEU A 89 12.46 -9.48 2.35
N PRO A 90 12.94 -9.19 3.57
CA PRO A 90 13.36 -10.23 4.49
C PRO A 90 12.16 -10.92 5.14
N GLU A 91 12.32 -12.20 5.46
CA GLU A 91 11.32 -13.03 6.16
C GLU A 91 10.82 -12.40 7.48
N ALA A 92 11.65 -11.55 8.10
CA ALA A 92 11.29 -10.82 9.32
C ALA A 92 10.05 -9.92 9.14
N VAL A 93 9.84 -9.35 7.94
CA VAL A 93 8.64 -8.54 7.63
C VAL A 93 7.37 -9.38 7.75
N CYS A 94 7.44 -10.67 7.45
CA CYS A 94 6.30 -11.59 7.54
C CYS A 94 5.86 -11.89 8.98
N ASN A 95 6.58 -11.42 10.00
CA ASN A 95 6.17 -11.49 11.40
C ASN A 95 5.30 -10.30 11.86
N LEU A 96 5.09 -9.30 11.01
CA LEU A 96 4.22 -8.15 11.29
C LEU A 96 2.75 -8.53 11.14
N SER A 97 2.23 -9.29 12.11
CA SER A 97 0.90 -9.91 12.03
C SER A 97 -0.26 -8.92 11.92
N LYS A 98 -0.05 -7.63 12.25
CA LYS A 98 -1.06 -6.57 12.13
C LYS A 98 -1.01 -5.81 10.80
N LEU A 99 -0.08 -6.17 9.90
CA LEU A 99 0.08 -5.50 8.63
C LEU A 99 -1.14 -5.74 7.73
N ILE A 100 -1.78 -4.64 7.32
CA ILE A 100 -2.95 -4.60 6.43
C ILE A 100 -2.50 -4.19 5.03
N VAL A 101 -1.48 -3.34 4.95
CA VAL A 101 -1.05 -2.68 3.73
C VAL A 101 0.46 -2.76 3.57
N LEU A 102 0.90 -3.29 2.43
CA LEU A 102 2.31 -3.37 2.08
C LEU A 102 2.53 -2.83 0.66
N TYR A 103 3.25 -1.71 0.56
CA TYR A 103 3.70 -1.13 -0.70
C TYR A 103 5.19 -1.40 -0.91
N LEU A 104 5.50 -2.05 -2.02
CA LEU A 104 6.86 -2.43 -2.44
C LEU A 104 7.15 -1.91 -3.85
N ASP A 105 6.42 -0.90 -4.31
CA ASP A 105 6.44 -0.46 -5.70
C ASP A 105 7.78 0.15 -6.11
N PHE A 106 8.15 -0.01 -7.38
CA PHE A 106 9.37 0.59 -7.95
C PHE A 106 10.65 0.20 -7.19
N ASN A 107 10.75 -1.07 -6.82
CA ASN A 107 11.96 -1.65 -6.22
C ASN A 107 12.62 -2.61 -7.21
N LYS A 108 13.53 -3.46 -6.73
CA LYS A 108 14.26 -4.45 -7.52
C LYS A 108 14.05 -5.87 -6.97
N LEU A 109 12.88 -6.10 -6.37
CA LEU A 109 12.57 -7.41 -5.79
C LEU A 109 12.55 -8.45 -6.89
N THR A 110 13.30 -9.53 -6.70
CA THR A 110 13.32 -10.68 -7.61
C THR A 110 12.40 -11.80 -7.15
N VAL A 111 12.13 -11.86 -5.84
CA VAL A 111 11.23 -12.83 -5.20
C VAL A 111 10.53 -12.18 -4.01
N LEU A 112 9.39 -12.76 -3.63
CA LEU A 112 8.77 -12.52 -2.32
C LEU A 112 9.23 -13.59 -1.31
N PRO A 113 9.23 -13.32 0.00
CA PRO A 113 9.58 -14.30 1.02
C PRO A 113 8.63 -15.50 0.98
N ASP A 114 9.15 -16.70 1.22
CA ASP A 114 8.35 -17.93 1.28
C ASP A 114 7.30 -17.86 2.39
N SER A 115 7.51 -17.03 3.42
CA SER A 115 6.55 -16.85 4.49
C SER A 115 5.62 -15.63 4.35
N ILE A 116 5.50 -15.02 3.15
CA ILE A 116 4.56 -13.90 2.91
C ILE A 116 3.13 -14.24 3.35
N GLY A 117 2.70 -15.50 3.20
CA GLY A 117 1.41 -16.00 3.67
C GLY A 117 1.13 -15.89 5.16
N LYS A 118 2.14 -15.61 6.01
CA LYS A 118 1.94 -15.34 7.45
C LYS A 118 1.27 -14.01 7.72
N LEU A 119 1.26 -13.08 6.76
CA LEU A 119 0.60 -11.79 6.87
C LEU A 119 -0.93 -11.95 6.74
N GLY A 120 -1.54 -12.69 7.66
CA GLY A 120 -2.94 -13.09 7.57
C GLY A 120 -3.95 -11.94 7.58
N ASN A 121 -3.56 -10.74 7.99
CA ASN A 121 -4.40 -9.53 7.95
C ASN A 121 -4.14 -8.65 6.72
N LEU A 122 -3.26 -9.05 5.81
CA LEU A 122 -2.91 -8.26 4.64
C LEU A 122 -4.10 -8.19 3.68
N GLU A 123 -4.61 -6.98 3.45
CA GLU A 123 -5.69 -6.70 2.51
C GLU A 123 -5.15 -6.14 1.19
N TYR A 124 -4.03 -5.42 1.24
CA TYR A 124 -3.42 -4.76 0.10
C TYR A 124 -1.93 -5.11 0.00
N LEU A 125 -1.55 -5.69 -1.13
CA LEU A 125 -0.16 -5.91 -1.50
C LEU A 125 0.09 -5.31 -2.89
N SER A 126 1.10 -4.46 -2.99
CA SER A 126 1.58 -3.96 -4.28
C SER A 126 3.07 -4.18 -4.40
N ILE A 127 3.46 -4.86 -5.48
CA ILE A 127 4.84 -5.10 -5.91
C ILE A 127 5.05 -4.55 -7.32
N TYR A 128 4.32 -3.49 -7.66
CA TYR A 128 4.30 -2.91 -9.00
C TYR A 128 5.70 -2.46 -9.43
N TYR A 129 6.10 -2.71 -10.68
CA TYR A 129 7.44 -2.36 -11.19
C TYR A 129 8.56 -2.91 -10.29
N ASN A 130 8.68 -4.23 -10.28
CA ASN A 130 9.78 -4.97 -9.67
C ASN A 130 10.37 -5.95 -10.70
N GLU A 131 11.22 -6.87 -10.25
CA GLU A 131 11.88 -7.87 -11.10
C GLU A 131 11.41 -9.29 -10.74
N VAL A 132 10.19 -9.44 -10.20
CA VAL A 132 9.66 -10.71 -9.70
C VAL A 132 9.28 -11.64 -10.85
N ASP A 133 9.85 -12.84 -10.89
CA ASP A 133 9.56 -13.84 -11.92
C ASP A 133 8.64 -14.98 -11.44
N THR A 134 8.54 -15.15 -10.12
CA THR A 134 7.81 -16.22 -9.46
C THR A 134 7.14 -15.71 -8.18
N LEU A 135 5.96 -16.26 -7.87
CA LEU A 135 5.24 -15.98 -6.62
C LEU A 135 5.29 -17.21 -5.71
N PRO A 136 5.55 -17.06 -4.41
CA PRO A 136 5.58 -18.18 -3.47
C PRO A 136 4.17 -18.76 -3.30
N GLU A 137 4.06 -20.07 -3.12
CA GLU A 137 2.77 -20.75 -2.88
C GLU A 137 2.06 -20.21 -1.64
N SER A 138 2.81 -19.71 -0.66
CA SER A 138 2.25 -19.12 0.56
C SER A 138 1.38 -17.89 0.31
N LEU A 139 1.46 -17.25 -0.85
CA LEU A 139 0.55 -16.18 -1.24
C LEU A 139 -0.92 -16.64 -1.21
N LEU A 140 -1.19 -17.93 -1.46
CA LEU A 140 -2.50 -18.57 -1.32
C LEU A 140 -3.06 -18.52 0.10
N MET A 141 -2.21 -18.33 1.11
CA MET A 141 -2.63 -18.28 2.52
C MET A 141 -3.06 -16.88 2.97
N LEU A 142 -2.96 -15.86 2.10
CA LEU A 142 -3.42 -14.50 2.38
C LEU A 142 -4.95 -14.41 2.28
N ASN A 143 -5.67 -14.97 3.25
CA ASN A 143 -7.13 -15.11 3.18
C ASN A 143 -7.91 -13.78 3.19
N ASN A 144 -7.28 -12.69 3.63
CA ASN A 144 -7.88 -11.36 3.71
C ASN A 144 -7.49 -10.44 2.55
N ILE A 145 -6.68 -10.91 1.59
CA ILE A 145 -6.24 -10.08 0.48
C ILE A 145 -7.45 -9.67 -0.38
N VAL A 146 -7.53 -8.38 -0.67
CA VAL A 146 -8.57 -7.77 -1.51
C VAL A 146 -7.94 -7.18 -2.78
N MET A 147 -6.72 -6.67 -2.66
CA MET A 147 -5.98 -6.07 -3.77
C MET A 147 -4.58 -6.64 -3.86
N PHE A 148 -4.25 -7.17 -5.02
CA PHE A 148 -2.89 -7.54 -5.37
C PHE A 148 -2.48 -6.88 -6.68
N ILE A 149 -1.49 -5.97 -6.60
CA ILE A 149 -0.93 -5.31 -7.78
C ILE A 149 0.45 -5.90 -8.02
N VAL A 150 0.62 -6.49 -9.20
CA VAL A 150 1.84 -7.18 -9.61
C VAL A 150 2.32 -6.76 -11.00
N GLY A 151 1.69 -5.74 -11.59
CA GLY A 151 2.07 -5.25 -12.92
C GLY A 151 3.54 -4.80 -13.02
N GLY A 152 4.12 -4.87 -14.21
CA GLY A 152 5.52 -4.47 -14.43
C GLY A 152 6.53 -5.39 -13.75
N ASN A 153 6.31 -6.70 -13.79
CA ASN A 153 7.23 -7.72 -13.28
C ASN A 153 7.56 -8.72 -14.41
N TYR A 154 8.28 -9.80 -14.11
CA TYR A 154 8.69 -10.82 -15.09
C TYR A 154 7.93 -12.14 -14.93
N LEU A 155 6.70 -12.09 -14.37
CA LEU A 155 5.95 -13.31 -14.09
C LEU A 155 5.63 -14.09 -15.37
N CYS A 156 5.90 -15.38 -15.36
CA CYS A 156 5.54 -16.34 -16.41
C CYS A 156 4.37 -17.25 -15.95
N GLU A 157 3.50 -17.63 -16.88
CA GLU A 157 2.10 -18.11 -16.67
C GLU A 157 1.89 -19.38 -15.80
N THR A 158 2.90 -20.06 -15.29
CA THR A 158 2.72 -21.51 -15.08
C THR A 158 2.15 -22.00 -13.74
N ASN A 159 2.11 -21.23 -12.64
CA ASN A 159 1.63 -21.78 -11.34
C ASN A 159 0.60 -20.92 -10.58
N TRP A 160 0.64 -19.59 -10.67
CA TRP A 160 -0.19 -18.73 -9.82
C TRP A 160 -1.60 -18.45 -10.40
N MET A 161 -1.88 -18.81 -11.65
CA MET A 161 -3.25 -18.75 -12.19
C MET A 161 -4.16 -19.88 -11.66
N SER A 162 -3.59 -20.86 -10.96
CA SER A 162 -4.31 -21.91 -10.22
C SER A 162 -4.86 -21.42 -8.88
N ILE A 163 -4.55 -20.18 -8.50
CA ILE A 163 -5.02 -19.55 -7.27
C ILE A 163 -6.54 -19.34 -7.40
N ASP A 164 -7.32 -20.32 -6.90
CA ASP A 164 -8.76 -20.21 -6.72
C ASP A 164 -9.05 -19.25 -5.56
N LEU A 165 -9.07 -17.97 -5.89
CA LEU A 165 -9.30 -16.88 -4.94
C LEU A 165 -10.78 -16.86 -4.59
N GLN A 166 -11.12 -17.47 -3.45
CA GLN A 166 -12.50 -17.61 -2.98
C GLN A 166 -13.18 -16.27 -2.60
N THR A 167 -12.52 -15.13 -2.81
CA THR A 167 -12.99 -13.80 -2.40
C THR A 167 -12.64 -12.76 -3.46
N TRP A 168 -13.30 -11.60 -3.41
CA TRP A 168 -13.18 -10.49 -4.36
C TRP A 168 -11.77 -9.87 -4.39
N MET A 169 -10.82 -10.61 -4.94
CA MET A 169 -9.45 -10.19 -5.12
C MET A 169 -9.31 -9.55 -6.49
N TYR A 170 -8.98 -8.26 -6.50
CA TYR A 170 -8.60 -7.56 -7.72
C TYR A 170 -7.11 -7.77 -7.96
N ILE A 171 -6.79 -8.49 -9.04
CA ILE A 171 -5.42 -8.65 -9.51
C ILE A 171 -5.17 -7.69 -10.66
N TYR A 172 -4.14 -6.86 -10.52
CA TYR A 172 -3.63 -6.00 -11.59
C TYR A 172 -2.25 -6.51 -12.02
N SER A 173 -2.20 -7.23 -13.15
CA SER A 173 -0.99 -7.94 -13.62
C SER A 173 -0.50 -7.51 -15.00
N HIS A 174 -0.88 -6.32 -15.48
CA HIS A 174 -0.42 -5.79 -16.77
C HIS A 174 1.11 -5.68 -16.84
N ASP A 175 1.67 -5.66 -18.04
CA ASP A 175 3.13 -5.52 -18.26
C ASP A 175 3.96 -6.61 -17.54
N ASN A 176 3.42 -7.83 -17.47
CA ASN A 176 4.15 -9.06 -17.13
C ASN A 176 4.31 -9.95 -18.37
N GLU A 177 5.17 -10.96 -18.29
CA GLU A 177 5.39 -11.96 -19.33
C GLU A 177 4.38 -13.13 -19.30
N LEU A 178 3.11 -12.81 -19.01
CA LEU A 178 2.04 -13.80 -18.97
C LEU A 178 1.63 -14.14 -20.41
N SER A 179 1.96 -15.34 -20.89
CA SER A 179 1.14 -15.97 -21.94
C SER A 179 -0.28 -16.21 -21.37
N GLY A 180 -1.34 -16.10 -22.15
CA GLY A 180 -2.17 -17.25 -22.51
C GLY A 180 -3.68 -17.07 -22.23
N SER A 181 -4.40 -16.58 -23.24
CA SER A 181 -5.68 -17.21 -23.63
C SER A 181 -5.64 -17.48 -25.13
N GLY A 182 -5.46 -18.75 -25.53
CA GLY A 182 -5.77 -19.30 -26.85
C GLY A 182 -4.64 -19.40 -27.90
N PHE A 183 -4.09 -20.61 -28.06
CA PHE A 183 -3.34 -21.15 -29.22
C PHE A 183 -1.91 -20.63 -29.57
N TRP A 184 -0.92 -21.35 -28.99
CA TRP A 184 0.44 -21.77 -29.44
C TRP A 184 1.33 -20.86 -30.32
N MET A 185 2.51 -20.48 -29.80
CA MET A 185 3.78 -21.24 -29.90
C MET A 185 4.88 -20.62 -28.98
N PRO A 186 5.87 -21.42 -28.52
CA PRO A 186 6.86 -20.99 -27.52
C PRO A 186 8.19 -20.56 -28.16
N SER A 187 8.86 -19.51 -27.68
CA SER A 187 10.32 -19.38 -27.92
C SER A 187 11.05 -18.31 -27.09
N GLN A 188 12.07 -18.74 -26.31
CA GLN A 188 13.50 -18.31 -26.30
C GLN A 188 13.99 -16.97 -25.71
N ARG A 189 13.33 -16.51 -24.65
CA ARG A 189 13.93 -15.92 -23.44
C ARG A 189 12.99 -16.06 -22.23
N CYS A 190 11.65 -16.14 -22.33
CA CYS A 190 10.67 -16.00 -23.43
C CYS A 190 10.94 -14.77 -24.33
N ALA A 191 11.08 -14.93 -25.65
CA ALA A 191 11.96 -14.07 -26.46
C ALA A 191 11.35 -12.70 -26.77
N LYS A 192 12.02 -11.67 -26.23
CA LYS A 192 11.92 -10.26 -26.61
C LYS A 192 10.48 -9.74 -26.65
N ALA A 193 10.01 -9.29 -25.49
CA ALA A 193 9.04 -8.20 -25.48
C ALA A 193 9.72 -6.97 -26.12
N GLU A 194 9.44 -6.73 -27.40
CA GLU A 194 9.57 -5.38 -27.96
C GLU A 194 8.64 -4.47 -27.16
N GLU A 195 9.15 -3.28 -26.81
CA GLU A 195 8.38 -2.21 -26.17
C GLU A 195 7.12 -1.92 -27.01
N THR A 196 5.99 -2.53 -26.67
CA THR A 196 4.69 -2.01 -27.10
C THR A 196 4.35 -0.89 -26.15
N SER A 197 4.91 0.29 -26.45
CA SER A 197 4.47 1.55 -25.89
C SER A 197 3.02 1.79 -26.29
N PHE A 198 2.07 1.27 -25.50
CA PHE A 198 0.70 1.76 -25.53
C PHE A 198 0.57 2.81 -24.44
N VAL A 199 1.13 4.00 -24.73
CA VAL A 199 0.77 5.22 -23.99
C VAL A 199 -0.67 5.55 -24.37
N ALA A 200 -1.63 4.86 -23.75
CA ALA A 200 -3.00 5.35 -23.70
C ALA A 200 -2.91 6.73 -23.07
N LYS A 201 -3.23 7.79 -23.85
CA LYS A 201 -3.19 9.19 -23.42
C LYS A 201 -3.76 9.32 -22.00
N ASN A 202 -2.85 9.50 -21.05
CA ASN A 202 -3.05 9.34 -19.61
C ASN A 202 -4.13 10.28 -19.07
N VAL A 203 -5.32 9.73 -18.82
CA VAL A 203 -6.24 10.31 -17.85
C VAL A 203 -5.91 9.66 -16.52
N GLU A 204 -4.95 10.26 -15.81
CA GLU A 204 -4.54 9.80 -14.49
C GLU A 204 -5.55 10.34 -13.46
N LEU A 205 -6.19 9.42 -12.73
CA LEU A 205 -6.79 9.77 -11.45
C LEU A 205 -5.63 9.90 -10.47
N ILE A 206 -5.24 11.14 -10.18
CA ILE A 206 -4.39 11.42 -9.03
C ILE A 206 -5.29 11.24 -7.83
N ILE A 207 -5.30 10.02 -7.34
CA ILE A 207 -5.84 9.77 -6.02
C ILE A 207 -4.65 9.71 -5.09
N SER A 208 -4.51 10.76 -4.31
CA SER A 208 -3.88 10.58 -3.01
C SER A 208 -4.97 9.98 -2.12
N PRO A 209 -4.92 8.70 -1.77
CA PRO A 209 -4.41 8.32 -0.49
C PRO A 209 -2.90 8.11 -0.61
N ASN A 210 -2.13 9.02 -0.02
CA ASN A 210 -1.21 8.51 0.97
C ASN A 210 -2.10 7.67 1.93
N PRO A 211 -1.81 6.40 2.27
CA PRO A 211 -2.56 5.55 3.24
C PRO A 211 -2.83 6.14 4.66
N PHE A 212 -2.79 7.46 4.77
CA PHE A 212 -2.07 8.26 5.74
C PHE A 212 -2.61 9.71 5.73
N SER A 213 -3.66 9.97 4.96
CA SER A 213 -4.37 11.24 4.89
C SER A 213 -5.83 10.98 5.25
N ASP A 214 -6.37 11.76 6.18
CA ASP A 214 -7.79 11.77 6.59
C ASP A 214 -8.74 12.14 5.44
N LYS A 215 -8.18 12.54 4.30
CA LYS A 215 -8.87 12.93 3.08
C LYS A 215 -8.17 12.38 1.85
N THR A 216 -8.98 12.11 0.85
CA THR A 216 -8.57 11.68 -0.46
C THR A 216 -8.80 12.82 -1.45
N ILE A 217 -7.74 13.35 -2.05
CA ILE A 217 -7.86 14.34 -3.14
C ILE A 217 -8.03 13.57 -4.44
N ILE A 218 -9.05 13.95 -5.22
CA ILE A 218 -9.40 13.32 -6.47
C ILE A 218 -9.35 14.38 -7.57
N SER A 219 -8.46 14.20 -8.53
CA SER A 219 -8.43 15.00 -9.76
C SER A 219 -8.35 14.09 -10.98
N ALA A 220 -8.86 14.56 -12.11
CA ALA A 220 -8.90 13.81 -13.37
C ALA A 220 -8.10 14.54 -14.46
N ASN A 221 -6.83 14.88 -14.16
CA ASN A 221 -5.91 15.54 -15.10
C ASN A 221 -6.53 16.74 -15.87
N ASN A 222 -7.02 17.74 -15.14
CA ASN A 222 -7.71 18.93 -15.67
C ASN A 222 -9.02 18.67 -16.44
N GLN A 223 -9.63 17.50 -16.28
CA GLN A 223 -10.98 17.26 -16.79
C GLN A 223 -12.05 17.64 -15.78
N VAL A 224 -13.21 18.01 -16.31
CA VAL A 224 -14.42 18.14 -15.52
C VAL A 224 -14.87 16.78 -15.03
N ILE A 225 -15.05 16.69 -13.73
CA ILE A 225 -15.66 15.57 -13.03
C ILE A 225 -17.16 15.82 -12.92
N HIS A 226 -17.95 14.84 -13.35
CA HIS A 226 -19.42 14.84 -13.38
C HIS A 226 -20.03 14.07 -12.21
N SER A 227 -19.37 12.99 -11.78
CA SER A 227 -19.79 12.24 -10.59
C SER A 227 -18.66 11.45 -9.94
N LEU A 228 -18.88 11.11 -8.68
CA LEU A 228 -18.03 10.32 -7.81
C LEU A 228 -18.88 9.25 -7.14
N ARG A 229 -18.40 8.01 -7.12
CA ARG A 229 -18.97 6.93 -6.29
C ARG A 229 -17.84 6.20 -5.58
N VAL A 230 -18.03 5.95 -4.31
CA VAL A 230 -17.07 5.21 -3.47
C VAL A 230 -17.75 3.97 -2.94
N TYR A 231 -17.09 2.83 -3.12
CA TYR A 231 -17.54 1.52 -2.68
C TYR A 231 -16.54 0.96 -1.67
N ASN A 232 -16.99 0.20 -0.67
CA ASN A 232 -16.08 -0.56 0.19
C ASN A 232 -15.55 -1.83 -0.53
N ALA A 233 -14.65 -2.57 0.10
CA ALA A 233 -14.13 -3.85 -0.40
C ALA A 233 -15.21 -4.90 -0.72
N LYS A 234 -16.39 -4.80 -0.09
CA LYS A 234 -17.58 -5.64 -0.37
C LYS A 234 -18.47 -5.06 -1.47
N GLY A 235 -18.00 -4.03 -2.19
CA GLY A 235 -18.71 -3.37 -3.30
C GLY A 235 -19.99 -2.66 -2.90
N GLN A 236 -20.19 -2.42 -1.61
CA GLN A 236 -21.31 -1.66 -1.11
C GLN A 236 -21.00 -0.17 -1.33
N LEU A 237 -21.93 0.56 -1.94
CA LEU A 237 -21.80 2.00 -2.12
C LEU A 237 -21.84 2.68 -0.75
N ILE A 238 -20.76 3.36 -0.38
CA ILE A 238 -20.65 4.08 0.90
C ILE A 238 -20.75 5.60 0.73
N HIS A 239 -20.47 6.12 -0.47
CA HIS A 239 -20.53 7.55 -0.74
C HIS A 239 -20.78 7.82 -2.23
N SER A 240 -21.51 8.88 -2.54
CA SER A 240 -21.70 9.33 -3.92
C SER A 240 -21.92 10.84 -4.02
N MET A 241 -21.39 11.44 -5.07
CA MET A 241 -21.70 12.80 -5.51
C MET A 241 -22.10 12.74 -6.99
N GLU A 242 -23.22 13.34 -7.36
CA GLU A 242 -23.74 13.35 -8.73
C GLU A 242 -23.94 14.80 -9.19
N ASN A 243 -23.94 15.02 -10.51
CA ASN A 243 -24.13 16.34 -11.13
C ASN A 243 -23.14 17.40 -10.64
N VAL A 244 -21.91 16.99 -10.33
CA VAL A 244 -20.82 17.91 -10.01
C VAL A 244 -20.19 18.42 -11.30
N ASN A 245 -19.54 19.59 -11.26
CA ASN A 245 -18.81 20.14 -12.40
C ASN A 245 -17.58 20.86 -11.87
N CYS A 246 -16.57 20.05 -11.52
CA CYS A 246 -15.36 20.52 -10.86
C CYS A 246 -14.14 19.79 -11.42
N HIS A 247 -12.97 20.42 -11.33
CA HIS A 247 -11.72 19.83 -11.79
C HIS A 247 -11.02 19.00 -10.70
N GLN A 248 -11.44 19.19 -9.45
CA GLN A 248 -10.90 18.53 -8.27
C GLN A 248 -12.01 18.38 -7.22
N MET A 249 -12.00 17.24 -6.55
CA MET A 249 -12.86 16.93 -5.41
C MET A 249 -12.04 16.45 -4.23
N GLN A 250 -12.65 16.50 -3.06
CA GLN A 250 -12.11 15.90 -1.85
C GLN A 250 -13.14 14.91 -1.30
N TRP A 251 -12.72 13.67 -1.09
CA TRP A 251 -13.49 12.70 -0.33
C TRP A 251 -12.90 12.59 1.07
N VAL A 252 -13.74 12.73 2.10
CA VAL A 252 -13.37 12.50 3.49
C VAL A 252 -14.18 11.29 3.96
N PRO A 253 -13.55 10.15 4.28
CA PRO A 253 -14.21 8.94 4.79
C PRO A 253 -14.82 9.12 6.20
N LYS A 254 -15.78 10.05 6.35
CA LYS A 254 -16.52 10.23 7.61
C LYS A 254 -17.28 8.94 7.94
N ASN A 255 -16.95 8.32 9.07
CA ASN A 255 -17.51 7.03 9.53
C ASN A 255 -17.14 5.82 8.66
N ALA A 256 -16.15 5.91 7.78
CA ALA A 256 -15.65 4.74 7.07
C ALA A 256 -14.69 3.97 7.98
N THR A 257 -14.74 2.64 7.94
CA THR A 257 -13.79 1.77 8.65
C THR A 257 -12.44 1.79 7.94
N ALA A 258 -11.34 1.44 8.62
CA ALA A 258 -10.12 1.11 7.91
C ALA A 258 -10.39 -0.01 6.88
N GLY A 259 -9.77 0.06 5.71
CA GLY A 259 -9.91 -0.92 4.63
C GLY A 259 -9.76 -0.32 3.23
N ILE A 260 -10.03 -1.15 2.22
CA ILE A 260 -9.94 -0.75 0.80
C ILE A 260 -11.27 -0.21 0.29
N TYR A 261 -11.17 0.88 -0.48
CA TYR A 261 -12.26 1.57 -1.14
C TYR A 261 -12.04 1.65 -2.64
N VAL A 262 -13.09 1.40 -3.42
CA VAL A 262 -13.10 1.57 -4.87
C VAL A 262 -13.73 2.91 -5.19
N ILE A 263 -12.95 3.81 -5.78
CA ILE A 263 -13.41 5.12 -6.24
C ILE A 263 -13.66 5.06 -7.75
N LYS A 264 -14.91 5.33 -8.14
CA LYS A 264 -15.32 5.48 -9.54
C LYS A 264 -15.67 6.95 -9.80
N VAL A 265 -15.03 7.53 -10.80
CA VAL A 265 -15.20 8.93 -11.19
C VAL A 265 -15.68 8.97 -12.64
N LYS A 266 -16.80 9.63 -12.90
CA LYS A 266 -17.22 9.96 -14.26
C LYS A 266 -16.63 11.31 -14.62
N ALA A 267 -15.62 11.34 -15.47
CA ALA A 267 -15.03 12.56 -16.02
C ALA A 267 -15.50 12.78 -17.47
N SER A 268 -15.22 13.95 -18.05
CA SER A 268 -15.59 14.26 -19.44
C SER A 268 -15.01 13.28 -20.47
N SER A 269 -13.90 12.61 -20.18
CA SER A 269 -13.31 11.59 -21.07
C SER A 269 -13.89 10.18 -20.89
N GLY A 270 -14.64 9.93 -19.82
CA GLY A 270 -15.17 8.60 -19.52
C GLY A 270 -15.17 8.26 -18.04
N MET A 271 -15.33 6.97 -17.75
CA MET A 271 -15.31 6.44 -16.39
C MET A 271 -13.87 6.09 -15.99
N LEU A 272 -13.44 6.59 -14.85
CA LEU A 272 -12.14 6.32 -14.25
C LEU A 272 -12.38 5.53 -12.96
N THR A 273 -11.58 4.50 -12.70
CA THR A 273 -11.67 3.70 -11.47
C THR A 273 -10.30 3.59 -10.83
N ARG A 274 -10.25 3.74 -9.51
CA ARG A 274 -9.05 3.60 -8.70
C ARG A 274 -9.39 3.01 -7.35
N HIS A 275 -8.41 2.36 -6.76
CA HIS A 275 -8.52 1.79 -5.43
C HIS A 275 -7.77 2.67 -4.46
N VAL A 276 -8.32 2.79 -3.26
CA VAL A 276 -7.84 3.65 -2.19
C VAL A 276 -7.80 2.84 -0.93
N VAL A 277 -6.66 2.85 -0.25
CA VAL A 277 -6.60 2.29 1.10
C VAL A 277 -6.79 3.43 2.09
N TYR A 278 -7.70 3.21 3.04
CA TYR A 278 -7.93 4.11 4.16
C TYR A 278 -7.62 3.38 5.46
N LEU A 279 -6.82 3.97 6.32
CA LEU A 279 -6.52 3.46 7.65
C LEU A 279 -6.94 4.53 8.67
N GLN A 280 -7.51 4.10 9.79
CA GLN A 280 -7.93 4.99 10.90
C GLN A 280 -6.79 5.21 11.89
#